data_AF-A0A6J1NMB2-F1
#
_entry.id   AF-A0A6J1NMB2-F1
#
_cell.length_a   1.000
_cell.length_b   1.000
_cell.length_c   1.000
_cell.angle_alpha   90.00
_cell.angle_beta   90.00
_cell.angle_gamma   90.00
#
_symmetry.space_group_name_H-M   'P 1'
#
loop_
_entity.id
_entity.type
_entity.pdbx_description
1 polymer ?
#
loop_
_entity_poly.entity_id
_entity_poly.type
_entity_poly.pdbx_seq_one_letter_code
_entity_poly.pdbx_strand_id
1 'polypeptide(L)'
;MIRIAQYNQRGNPLLKFIKCVPWEYDDIIPDYEIGKAISILFLSVRYHNLNPDYINNRLKELGKKYELRVLLVQVDLKDPHTALKNLTRICLLTDMTLMLAWSPEEAAKIVENYKIFENKPPDKIMEKVENDPHQKIVNALSSIKPVNKTDAMTLITRFSTLENIIKATESQLAECPGFGATKAKKLYKALHEPFLKKGNVTKDALQNDEFAENICLEDIQNLETEIQSEEPK
;
A
#
# COMPACT_ATOMS: atom_id res chain seq x y z
N MET A 1 -18.83 -19.05 -10.44
CA MET A 1 -18.04 -20.15 -11.01
C MET A 1 -16.74 -19.60 -11.56
N ILE A 2 -15.68 -20.40 -11.60
CA ILE A 2 -14.42 -20.09 -12.31
C ILE A 2 -14.49 -20.78 -13.68
N ARG A 3 -14.11 -20.08 -14.75
CA ARG A 3 -14.00 -20.67 -16.08
C ARG A 3 -12.54 -21.00 -16.36
N ILE A 4 -12.30 -22.18 -16.94
CA ILE A 4 -10.97 -22.74 -17.13
C ILE A 4 -10.78 -23.08 -18.60
N ALA A 5 -9.63 -22.70 -19.18
CA ALA A 5 -9.35 -22.95 -20.59
C ALA A 5 -9.30 -24.45 -20.90
N GLN A 6 -10.16 -24.90 -21.80
CA GLN A 6 -10.32 -26.32 -22.14
C GLN A 6 -9.06 -26.96 -22.75
N TYR A 7 -8.35 -26.25 -23.62
CA TYR A 7 -7.21 -26.80 -24.37
C TYR A 7 -5.90 -26.79 -23.59
N ASN A 8 -5.64 -25.73 -22.82
CA ASN A 8 -4.33 -25.51 -22.20
C ASN A 8 -4.22 -26.00 -20.75
N GLN A 9 -5.34 -26.15 -20.04
CA GLN A 9 -5.34 -26.51 -18.61
C GLN A 9 -5.80 -27.94 -18.33
N ARG A 10 -6.18 -28.69 -19.36
CA ARG A 10 -6.60 -30.09 -19.19
C ARG A 10 -5.44 -30.93 -18.68
N GLY A 11 -5.60 -31.51 -17.49
CA GLY A 11 -4.57 -32.33 -16.84
C GLY A 11 -3.61 -31.57 -15.93
N ASN A 12 -3.79 -30.25 -15.75
CA ASN A 12 -2.99 -29.49 -14.80
C ASN A 12 -3.22 -30.01 -13.35
N PRO A 13 -2.16 -30.37 -12.60
CA PRO A 13 -2.27 -30.88 -11.23
C PRO A 13 -2.96 -29.89 -10.28
N LEU A 14 -2.89 -28.59 -10.56
CA LEU A 14 -3.54 -27.52 -9.79
C LEU A 14 -5.04 -27.76 -9.63
N LEU A 15 -5.71 -28.26 -10.68
CA LEU A 15 -7.16 -28.46 -10.69
C LEU A 15 -7.65 -29.44 -9.62
N LYS A 16 -6.80 -30.38 -9.18
CA LYS A 16 -7.14 -31.34 -8.11
C LYS A 16 -7.30 -30.67 -6.74
N PHE A 17 -6.71 -29.49 -6.57
CA PHE A 17 -6.69 -28.74 -5.32
C PHE A 17 -7.76 -27.65 -5.27
N ILE A 18 -8.40 -27.30 -6.39
CA ILE A 18 -9.55 -26.38 -6.41
C ILE A 18 -10.79 -27.16 -5.96
N LYS A 19 -11.21 -26.92 -4.71
CA LYS A 19 -12.33 -27.61 -4.05
C LYS A 19 -13.34 -26.65 -3.43
N CYS A 20 -12.92 -25.46 -3.02
CA CYS A 20 -13.78 -24.50 -2.34
C CYS A 20 -14.72 -23.75 -3.30
N VAL A 21 -14.47 -23.83 -4.61
CA VAL A 21 -15.17 -23.03 -5.62
C VAL A 21 -15.53 -23.90 -6.82
N PRO A 22 -16.77 -23.82 -7.36
CA PRO A 22 -17.15 -24.54 -8.56
C PRO A 22 -16.46 -23.95 -9.79
N TRP A 23 -16.05 -24.82 -10.71
CA TRP A 23 -15.41 -24.45 -11.96
C TRP A 23 -15.93 -25.27 -13.14
N GLU A 24 -15.83 -24.71 -14.35
CA GLU A 24 -16.20 -25.33 -15.61
C GLU A 24 -15.12 -25.10 -16.67
N TYR A 25 -15.06 -25.98 -17.68
CA TYR A 25 -14.23 -25.75 -18.85
C TYR A 25 -14.97 -24.88 -19.85
N ASP A 26 -14.28 -23.90 -20.43
CA ASP A 26 -14.83 -22.99 -21.43
C ASP A 26 -13.75 -22.66 -22.48
N ASP A 27 -14.18 -22.15 -23.64
CA ASP A 27 -13.28 -21.68 -24.70
C ASP A 27 -12.89 -20.22 -24.43
N ILE A 28 -11.95 -20.06 -23.51
CA ILE A 28 -11.46 -18.76 -23.04
C ILE A 28 -10.00 -18.52 -23.43
N ILE A 29 -9.68 -17.24 -23.64
CA ILE A 29 -8.31 -16.81 -23.94
C ILE A 29 -7.39 -16.95 -22.73
N PRO A 30 -7.68 -16.43 -21.51
CA PRO A 30 -6.85 -16.68 -20.34
C PRO A 30 -6.97 -18.12 -19.84
N ASP A 31 -6.04 -18.56 -18.99
CA ASP A 31 -6.07 -19.92 -18.45
C ASP A 31 -7.18 -20.12 -17.42
N TYR A 32 -7.40 -19.09 -16.59
CA TYR A 32 -8.50 -19.03 -15.64
C TYR A 32 -9.17 -17.65 -15.74
N GLU A 33 -10.47 -17.64 -15.95
CA GLU A 33 -11.30 -16.45 -15.93
C GLU A 33 -12.14 -16.46 -14.66
N ILE A 34 -12.01 -15.39 -13.87
CA ILE A 34 -12.70 -15.22 -12.59
C ILE A 34 -13.67 -14.05 -12.73
N GLY A 35 -14.95 -14.38 -12.87
CA GLY A 35 -15.97 -13.37 -13.10
C GLY A 35 -15.83 -12.74 -14.48
N LYS A 36 -16.04 -11.43 -14.57
CA LYS A 36 -15.89 -10.67 -15.83
C LYS A 36 -14.66 -9.76 -15.86
N ALA A 37 -14.07 -9.49 -14.69
CA ALA A 37 -13.05 -8.46 -14.53
C ALA A 37 -11.63 -9.03 -14.38
N ILE A 38 -11.49 -10.29 -13.95
CA ILE A 38 -10.21 -10.88 -13.55
C ILE A 38 -9.82 -12.00 -14.50
N SER A 39 -8.61 -11.89 -15.03
CA SER A 39 -7.96 -12.94 -15.82
C SER A 39 -6.69 -13.40 -15.15
N ILE A 40 -6.45 -14.72 -15.20
CA ILE A 40 -5.23 -15.33 -14.69
C ILE A 40 -4.58 -16.15 -15.81
N LEU A 41 -3.31 -15.88 -16.07
CA LEU A 41 -2.43 -16.74 -16.85
C LEU A 41 -1.59 -17.59 -15.91
N PHE A 42 -1.45 -18.87 -16.21
CA PHE A 42 -0.66 -19.81 -15.43
C PHE A 42 0.61 -20.20 -16.16
N LEU A 43 1.75 -20.14 -15.47
CA LEU A 43 3.05 -20.45 -16.03
C LEU A 43 3.92 -21.16 -14.99
N SER A 44 4.53 -22.29 -15.33
CA SER A 44 5.61 -22.87 -14.52
C SER A 44 6.95 -22.25 -14.94
N VAL A 45 7.84 -22.03 -13.97
CA VAL A 45 9.21 -21.52 -14.26
C VAL A 45 9.97 -22.48 -15.16
N ARG A 46 9.86 -23.80 -14.94
CA ARG A 46 10.43 -24.82 -15.83
C ARG A 46 9.92 -24.69 -17.26
N TYR A 47 8.62 -24.46 -17.44
CA TYR A 47 8.04 -24.27 -18.76
C TYR A 47 8.51 -22.97 -19.42
N HIS A 48 8.63 -21.88 -18.65
CA HIS A 48 9.15 -20.62 -19.15
C HIS A 48 10.58 -20.74 -19.68
N ASN A 49 11.43 -21.51 -18.99
CA ASN A 49 12.80 -21.76 -19.44
C ASN A 49 12.86 -22.56 -20.75
N LEU A 50 11.90 -23.45 -20.98
CA LEU A 50 11.81 -24.21 -22.22
C LEU A 50 11.23 -23.38 -23.38
N ASN A 51 10.24 -22.53 -23.09
CA ASN A 51 9.51 -21.73 -24.07
C ASN A 51 9.39 -20.25 -23.61
N PRO A 52 10.46 -19.44 -23.73
CA PRO A 52 10.46 -18.07 -23.23
C PRO A 52 9.47 -17.15 -23.96
N ASP A 53 9.22 -17.38 -25.25
CA ASP A 53 8.31 -16.56 -26.07
C ASP A 53 6.83 -16.85 -25.84
N TYR A 54 6.51 -17.98 -25.19
CA TYR A 54 5.13 -18.40 -24.95
C TYR A 54 4.34 -17.30 -24.23
N ILE A 55 4.89 -16.77 -23.14
CA ILE A 55 4.17 -15.79 -22.31
C ILE A 55 3.94 -14.49 -23.08
N ASN A 56 4.94 -14.03 -23.84
CA ASN A 56 4.83 -12.82 -24.65
C ASN A 56 3.73 -12.92 -25.71
N ASN A 57 3.58 -14.08 -26.34
CA ASN A 57 2.51 -14.33 -27.32
C ASN A 57 1.13 -14.37 -26.65
N ARG A 58 1.01 -15.06 -25.51
CA ARG A 58 -0.24 -15.13 -24.74
C ARG A 58 -0.68 -13.77 -24.22
N LEU A 59 0.25 -12.90 -23.84
CA LEU A 59 -0.06 -11.51 -23.46
C LEU A 59 -0.61 -10.70 -24.63
N LYS A 60 -0.07 -10.88 -25.85
CA LYS A 60 -0.58 -10.22 -27.06
C LYS A 60 -2.02 -10.65 -27.37
N GLU A 61 -2.33 -11.94 -27.22
CA GLU A 61 -3.68 -12.48 -27.41
C GLU A 61 -4.68 -11.95 -26.35
N LEU A 62 -4.24 -11.85 -25.09
CA LEU A 62 -5.07 -11.38 -23.99
C LEU A 62 -5.40 -9.89 -24.12
N GLY A 63 -4.43 -9.07 -24.51
CA GLY A 63 -4.56 -7.62 -24.64
C GLY A 63 -4.94 -6.94 -23.32
N LYS A 64 -5.83 -5.93 -23.41
CA LYS A 64 -6.37 -5.18 -22.26
C LYS A 64 -7.85 -5.47 -22.01
N LYS A 65 -8.28 -6.72 -22.22
CA LYS A 65 -9.70 -7.12 -22.09
C LYS A 65 -10.22 -7.17 -20.65
N TYR A 66 -9.32 -7.29 -19.68
CA TYR A 66 -9.65 -7.46 -18.27
C TYR A 66 -9.03 -6.33 -17.44
N GLU A 67 -9.76 -5.91 -16.41
CA GLU A 67 -9.31 -4.88 -15.47
C GLU A 67 -8.13 -5.38 -14.63
N LEU A 68 -8.28 -6.57 -14.05
CA LEU A 68 -7.21 -7.23 -13.29
C LEU A 68 -6.63 -8.39 -14.12
N ARG A 69 -5.32 -8.29 -14.39
CA ARG A 69 -4.57 -9.30 -15.14
C ARG A 69 -3.47 -9.85 -14.25
N VAL A 70 -3.60 -11.12 -13.89
CA VAL A 70 -2.69 -11.79 -12.96
C VAL A 70 -1.86 -12.81 -13.73
N LEU A 71 -0.54 -12.77 -13.53
CA LEU A 71 0.36 -13.83 -13.95
C LEU A 71 0.68 -14.71 -12.73
N LEU A 72 0.07 -15.88 -12.66
CA LEU A 72 0.32 -16.87 -11.63
C LEU A 72 1.49 -17.78 -12.07
N VAL A 73 2.62 -17.63 -11.38
CA VAL A 73 3.85 -18.36 -11.68
C VAL A 73 4.10 -19.44 -10.63
N GLN A 74 4.15 -20.69 -11.05
CA GLN A 74 4.56 -21.80 -10.22
C GLN A 74 6.09 -21.96 -10.23
N VAL A 75 6.71 -21.79 -9.07
CA VAL A 75 8.16 -21.93 -8.86
C VAL A 75 8.50 -23.40 -8.60
N ASP A 76 8.99 -24.09 -9.63
CA ASP A 76 9.25 -25.54 -9.64
C ASP A 76 10.73 -25.89 -9.93
N LEU A 77 11.62 -24.90 -9.80
CA LEU A 77 13.07 -25.02 -9.95
C LEU A 77 13.79 -24.52 -8.69
N LYS A 78 15.00 -25.06 -8.44
CA LYS A 78 15.85 -24.67 -7.29
C LYS A 78 16.42 -23.25 -7.42
N ASP A 79 16.70 -22.80 -8.64
CA ASP A 79 17.22 -21.45 -8.91
C ASP A 79 16.31 -20.72 -9.91
N PRO A 80 15.26 -20.03 -9.42
CA PRO A 80 14.32 -19.31 -10.26
C PRO A 80 14.70 -17.83 -10.48
N HIS A 81 15.82 -17.34 -9.91
CA HIS A 81 16.09 -15.90 -9.81
C HIS A 81 16.14 -15.19 -11.17
N THR A 82 16.82 -15.78 -12.16
CA THR A 82 16.94 -15.19 -13.51
C THR A 82 15.60 -15.15 -14.23
N ALA A 83 14.83 -16.24 -14.16
CA ALA A 83 13.50 -16.32 -14.78
C ALA A 83 12.52 -15.33 -14.13
N LEU A 84 12.50 -15.26 -12.80
CA LEU A 84 11.64 -14.32 -12.06
C LEU A 84 12.01 -12.87 -12.32
N LYS A 85 13.29 -12.55 -12.48
CA LYS A 85 13.74 -11.20 -12.85
C LYS A 85 13.16 -10.79 -14.22
N ASN A 86 13.19 -11.70 -15.19
CA ASN A 86 12.65 -11.45 -16.53
C ASN A 86 11.12 -11.35 -16.51
N LEU A 87 10.44 -12.28 -15.83
CA LEU A 87 8.98 -12.26 -15.69
C LEU A 87 8.48 -11.01 -14.96
N THR A 88 9.17 -10.59 -13.89
CA THR A 88 8.85 -9.33 -13.18
C THR A 88 8.96 -8.14 -14.12
N ARG A 89 10.00 -8.07 -14.95
CA ARG A 89 10.14 -6.99 -15.95
C ARG A 89 8.97 -6.99 -16.94
N ILE A 90 8.58 -8.16 -17.45
CA ILE A 90 7.45 -8.31 -18.38
C ILE A 90 6.15 -7.84 -17.70
N CYS A 91 5.89 -8.27 -16.46
CA CYS A 91 4.69 -7.87 -15.71
C CYS A 91 4.62 -6.35 -15.48
N LEU A 92 5.76 -5.72 -15.15
CA LEU A 92 5.83 -4.27 -14.97
C LEU A 92 5.55 -3.50 -16.26
N LEU A 93 6.06 -3.96 -17.40
CA LEU A 93 5.86 -3.30 -18.69
C LEU A 93 4.44 -3.48 -19.25
N THR A 94 3.72 -4.49 -18.78
CA THR A 94 2.42 -4.89 -19.34
C THR A 94 1.26 -4.64 -18.39
N ASP A 95 1.50 -3.98 -17.24
CA ASP A 95 0.56 -3.72 -16.15
C ASP A 95 -0.16 -5.00 -15.69
N MET A 96 0.62 -6.04 -15.37
CA MET A 96 0.13 -7.29 -14.80
C MET A 96 0.62 -7.48 -13.36
N THR A 97 -0.23 -8.09 -12.53
CA THR A 97 0.15 -8.50 -11.18
C THR A 97 0.83 -9.86 -11.22
N LEU A 98 2.09 -9.92 -10.81
CA LEU A 98 2.82 -11.18 -10.65
C LEU A 98 2.44 -11.84 -9.31
N MET A 99 1.96 -13.08 -9.35
CA MET A 99 1.72 -13.92 -8.17
C MET A 99 2.60 -15.16 -8.24
N LEU A 100 3.32 -15.46 -7.16
CA LEU A 100 4.19 -16.62 -7.07
C LEU A 100 3.53 -17.71 -6.23
N ALA A 101 3.71 -18.96 -6.64
CA ALA A 101 3.29 -20.14 -5.89
C ALA A 101 4.42 -21.18 -5.85
N TRP A 102 4.72 -21.72 -4.67
CA TRP A 102 5.77 -22.73 -4.47
C TRP A 102 5.27 -24.16 -4.62
N SER A 103 3.95 -24.33 -4.69
CA SER A 103 3.31 -25.62 -4.90
C SER A 103 2.03 -25.50 -5.75
N PRO A 104 1.60 -26.58 -6.42
CA PRO A 104 0.31 -26.60 -7.12
C PRO A 104 -0.89 -26.37 -6.18
N GLU A 105 -0.77 -26.76 -4.91
CA GLU A 105 -1.81 -26.54 -3.89
C GLU A 105 -1.95 -25.05 -3.55
N GLU A 106 -0.82 -24.36 -3.33
CA GLU A 106 -0.81 -22.92 -3.10
C GLU A 106 -1.35 -22.16 -4.32
N ALA A 107 -0.95 -22.57 -5.52
CA ALA A 107 -1.44 -21.98 -6.76
C ALA A 107 -2.97 -22.11 -6.88
N ALA A 108 -3.53 -23.28 -6.56
CA ALA A 108 -4.99 -23.48 -6.53
C ALA A 108 -5.65 -22.60 -5.47
N LYS A 109 -5.06 -22.49 -4.27
CA LYS A 109 -5.59 -21.65 -3.20
C LYS A 109 -5.62 -20.17 -3.58
N ILE A 110 -4.60 -19.70 -4.29
CA ILE A 110 -4.56 -18.32 -4.81
C ILE A 110 -5.72 -18.09 -5.79
N VAL A 111 -5.93 -19.01 -6.74
CA VAL A 111 -7.06 -18.94 -7.69
C VAL A 111 -8.41 -18.94 -6.97
N GLU A 112 -8.60 -19.81 -5.98
CA GLU A 112 -9.81 -19.83 -5.14
C GLU A 112 -10.02 -18.50 -4.41
N ASN A 113 -8.96 -17.95 -3.82
CA ASN A 113 -9.01 -16.68 -3.09
C ASN A 113 -9.47 -15.55 -4.01
N TYR A 114 -8.92 -15.44 -5.22
CA TYR A 114 -9.39 -14.44 -6.17
C TYR A 114 -10.91 -14.52 -6.41
N LYS A 115 -11.46 -15.73 -6.51
CA LYS A 115 -12.92 -15.87 -6.66
C LYS A 115 -13.69 -15.53 -5.39
N ILE A 116 -13.20 -15.97 -4.22
CA ILE A 116 -13.85 -15.74 -2.93
C ILE A 116 -13.85 -14.25 -2.55
N PHE A 117 -12.84 -13.50 -2.99
CA PHE A 117 -12.67 -12.08 -2.69
C PHE A 117 -13.16 -11.14 -3.79
N GLU A 118 -13.64 -11.64 -4.93
CA GLU A 118 -14.13 -10.84 -6.07
C GLU A 118 -15.13 -9.75 -5.66
N ASN A 119 -16.08 -10.06 -4.76
CA ASN A 119 -17.13 -9.13 -4.32
C ASN A 119 -16.99 -8.70 -2.86
N LYS A 120 -15.82 -8.93 -2.23
CA LYS A 120 -15.64 -8.58 -0.82
C LYS A 120 -15.22 -7.11 -0.67
N PRO A 121 -15.88 -6.35 0.24
CA PRO A 121 -15.50 -4.96 0.47
C PRO A 121 -14.10 -4.87 1.14
N PRO A 122 -13.42 -3.71 1.02
CA PRO A 122 -12.08 -3.50 1.57
C PRO A 122 -12.04 -3.39 3.10
N ASP A 123 -13.16 -3.59 3.80
CA ASP A 123 -13.31 -3.45 5.26
C ASP A 123 -12.27 -4.20 6.08
N LYS A 124 -11.76 -5.34 5.56
CA LYS A 124 -10.71 -6.12 6.24
C LYS A 124 -9.33 -5.48 6.21
N ILE A 125 -9.08 -4.61 5.23
CA ILE A 125 -7.79 -3.95 4.98
C ILE A 125 -7.82 -2.51 5.53
N MET A 126 -9.00 -1.92 5.64
CA MET A 126 -9.16 -0.60 6.23
C MET A 126 -8.66 -0.54 7.67
N GLU A 127 -8.05 0.59 8.03
CA GLU A 127 -7.66 0.88 9.41
C GLU A 127 -8.91 0.83 10.30
N LYS A 128 -8.88 -0.04 11.31
CA LYS A 128 -9.92 -0.04 12.33
C LYS A 128 -9.70 1.17 13.21
N VAL A 129 -10.44 2.25 12.93
CA VAL A 129 -10.47 3.40 13.81
C VAL A 129 -11.07 2.96 15.15
N GLU A 130 -10.22 2.77 16.15
CA GLU A 130 -10.66 2.51 17.53
C GLU A 130 -11.44 3.74 18.01
N ASN A 131 -12.77 3.61 18.14
CA ASN A 131 -13.65 4.72 18.50
C ASN A 131 -13.75 4.97 20.01
N ASP A 132 -13.22 4.07 20.85
CA ASP A 132 -13.24 4.24 22.29
C ASP A 132 -12.33 5.41 22.72
N PRO A 133 -12.88 6.48 23.35
CA PRO A 133 -12.09 7.61 23.83
C PRO A 133 -10.96 7.19 24.76
N HIS A 134 -11.17 6.15 25.57
CA HIS A 134 -10.16 5.67 26.51
C HIS A 134 -8.96 5.07 25.77
N GLN A 135 -9.19 4.26 24.73
CA GLN A 135 -8.13 3.70 23.90
C GLN A 135 -7.37 4.78 23.13
N LYS A 136 -8.06 5.82 22.63
CA LYS A 136 -7.40 6.96 21.97
C LYS A 136 -6.40 7.66 22.89
N ILE A 137 -6.77 7.89 24.15
CA ILE A 137 -5.88 8.54 25.13
C ILE A 137 -4.71 7.61 25.48
N VAL A 138 -4.96 6.32 25.69
CA VAL A 138 -3.89 5.33 25.95
C VAL A 138 -2.91 5.27 24.79
N ASN A 139 -3.40 5.20 23.55
CA ASN A 139 -2.58 5.17 22.35
C ASN A 139 -1.78 6.48 22.20
N ALA A 140 -2.40 7.64 22.42
CA ALA A 140 -1.75 8.94 22.38
C ALA A 140 -0.62 9.08 23.42
N LEU A 141 -0.85 8.69 24.68
CA LEU A 141 0.17 8.72 25.73
C LEU A 141 1.29 7.70 25.46
N SER A 142 0.95 6.52 24.93
CA SER A 142 1.93 5.48 24.59
C SER A 142 2.78 5.79 23.35
N SER A 143 2.42 6.80 22.56
CA SER A 143 3.25 7.28 21.44
C SER A 143 4.59 7.86 21.91
N ILE A 144 4.67 8.28 23.17
CA ILE A 144 5.85 8.87 23.77
C ILE A 144 6.79 7.71 24.17
N LYS A 145 7.92 7.56 23.47
CA LYS A 145 8.88 6.44 23.57
C LYS A 145 9.14 5.81 24.97
N PRO A 146 9.19 6.56 26.09
CA PRO A 146 9.32 5.97 27.44
C PRO A 146 8.01 5.53 28.14
N VAL A 147 6.84 5.89 27.63
CA VAL A 147 5.52 5.66 28.25
C VAL A 147 4.88 4.43 27.61
N ASN A 148 4.57 3.41 28.41
CA ASN A 148 3.92 2.20 27.93
C ASN A 148 2.38 2.25 28.09
N LYS A 149 1.64 1.30 27.51
CA LYS A 149 0.17 1.22 27.67
C LYS A 149 -0.26 1.09 29.14
N THR A 150 0.50 0.34 29.93
CA THR A 150 0.27 0.21 31.38
C THR A 150 0.48 1.53 32.12
N ASP A 151 1.51 2.30 31.72
CA ASP A 151 1.79 3.61 32.32
C ASP A 151 0.67 4.60 32.00
N ALA A 152 0.21 4.61 30.74
CA ALA A 152 -0.91 5.44 30.31
C ALA A 152 -2.21 5.11 31.07
N MET A 153 -2.49 3.82 31.31
CA MET A 153 -3.62 3.38 32.13
C MET A 153 -3.51 3.88 33.57
N THR A 154 -2.32 3.80 34.18
CA THR A 154 -2.07 4.32 35.53
C THR A 154 -2.28 5.83 35.61
N LEU A 155 -1.80 6.58 34.60
CA LEU A 155 -1.99 8.03 34.53
C LEU A 155 -3.46 8.41 34.40
N ILE A 156 -4.22 7.72 33.54
CA ILE A 156 -5.66 7.96 33.40
C ILE A 156 -6.39 7.62 34.70
N THR A 157 -6.03 6.53 35.37
CA THR A 157 -6.64 6.13 36.65
C THR A 157 -6.37 7.14 37.77
N ARG A 158 -5.17 7.74 37.80
CA ARG A 158 -4.77 8.70 38.83
C ARG A 158 -5.31 10.10 38.58
N PHE A 159 -5.26 10.59 37.34
CA PHE A 159 -5.59 11.97 36.99
C PHE A 159 -6.97 12.15 36.38
N SER A 160 -7.67 11.05 36.04
CA SER A 160 -9.02 10.96 35.43
C SER A 160 -9.17 11.58 34.03
N THR A 161 -8.56 12.74 33.77
CA THR A 161 -8.69 13.48 32.51
C THR A 161 -7.31 13.79 31.92
N LEU A 162 -7.24 13.89 30.59
CA LEU A 162 -6.01 14.29 29.90
C LEU A 162 -5.58 15.71 30.29
N GLU A 163 -6.54 16.60 30.54
CA GLU A 163 -6.26 17.97 30.99
C GLU A 163 -5.48 17.98 32.32
N ASN A 164 -5.87 17.14 33.27
CA ASN A 164 -5.18 17.02 34.55
C ASN A 164 -3.77 16.44 34.38
N ILE A 165 -3.56 15.54 33.42
CA ILE A 165 -2.23 15.01 33.08
C ILE A 165 -1.34 16.11 32.50
N ILE A 166 -1.88 16.98 31.65
CA ILE A 166 -1.14 18.09 31.05
C ILE A 166 -0.76 19.14 32.10
N LYS A 167 -1.66 19.46 33.04
CA LYS A 167 -1.41 20.44 34.10
C LYS A 167 -0.52 19.93 35.24
N ALA A 168 -0.27 18.62 35.32
CA ALA A 168 0.51 18.01 36.40
C ALA A 168 1.99 18.41 36.34
N THR A 169 2.60 18.59 37.51
CA THR A 169 4.05 18.85 37.61
C THR A 169 4.87 17.58 37.39
N GLU A 170 6.14 17.72 37.03
CA GLU A 170 7.06 16.58 36.85
C GLU A 170 7.11 15.68 38.10
N SER A 171 7.06 16.26 39.30
CA SER A 171 7.03 15.52 40.57
C SER A 171 5.75 14.71 40.74
N GLN A 172 4.58 15.29 40.45
CA GLN A 172 3.29 14.59 40.55
C GLN A 172 3.17 13.43 39.57
N LEU A 173 3.75 13.57 38.37
CA LEU A 173 3.83 12.48 37.41
C LEU A 173 4.72 11.35 37.94
N ALA A 174 5.85 11.67 38.57
CA ALA A 174 6.79 10.68 39.13
C ALA A 174 6.26 9.93 40.37
N GLU A 175 5.23 10.45 41.05
CA GLU A 175 4.55 9.77 42.17
C GLU A 175 3.65 8.61 41.71
N CYS A 176 3.38 8.49 40.41
CA CYS A 176 2.54 7.41 39.89
C CYS A 176 3.27 6.05 39.98
N PRO A 177 2.58 4.98 40.40
CA PRO A 177 3.20 3.67 40.57
C PRO A 177 3.73 3.14 39.23
N GLY A 178 5.03 2.80 39.19
CA GLY A 178 5.71 2.34 37.97
C GLY A 178 6.13 3.46 37.00
N PHE A 179 5.86 4.72 37.34
CA PHE A 179 6.19 5.88 36.54
C PHE A 179 7.43 6.62 37.11
N GLY A 180 8.61 6.17 36.71
CA GLY A 180 9.87 6.75 37.21
C GLY A 180 10.12 8.18 36.73
N ALA A 181 11.03 8.88 37.41
CA ALA A 181 11.42 10.27 37.12
C ALA A 181 11.85 10.49 35.66
N THR A 182 12.48 9.51 35.02
CA THR A 182 12.88 9.60 33.61
C THR A 182 11.70 9.59 32.64
N LYS A 183 10.62 8.86 32.97
CA LYS A 183 9.36 8.86 32.19
C LYS A 183 8.62 10.18 32.41
N ALA A 184 8.54 10.64 33.65
CA ALA A 184 7.94 11.92 34.02
C ALA A 184 8.59 13.11 33.32
N LYS A 185 9.92 13.19 33.36
CA LYS A 185 10.66 14.26 32.67
C LYS A 185 10.39 14.30 31.18
N LYS A 186 10.39 13.13 30.53
CA LYS A 186 10.17 13.03 29.07
C LYS A 186 8.72 13.31 28.68
N LEU A 187 7.75 12.84 29.46
CA LEU A 187 6.33 13.13 29.24
C LEU A 187 6.07 14.63 29.42
N TYR A 188 6.54 15.20 30.53
CA TYR A 188 6.39 16.63 30.81
C TYR A 188 7.03 17.49 29.71
N LYS A 189 8.25 17.12 29.28
CA LYS A 189 8.93 17.77 28.16
C LYS A 189 8.12 17.66 26.86
N ALA A 190 7.63 16.47 26.50
CA ALA A 190 6.85 16.27 25.28
C ALA A 190 5.56 17.11 25.25
N LEU A 191 4.93 17.36 26.41
CA LEU A 191 3.70 18.15 26.51
C LEU A 191 3.93 19.66 26.52
N HIS A 192 5.07 20.13 27.03
CA HIS A 192 5.35 21.56 27.25
C HIS A 192 6.46 22.14 26.35
N GLU A 193 7.17 21.30 25.60
CA GLU A 193 8.18 21.77 24.64
C GLU A 193 7.48 22.51 23.49
N PRO A 194 7.91 23.74 23.16
CA PRO A 194 7.32 24.46 22.03
C PRO A 194 7.60 23.71 20.73
N PHE A 195 6.57 23.57 19.89
CA PHE A 195 6.71 22.92 18.58
C PHE A 195 7.79 23.58 17.70
N LEU A 196 7.97 24.89 17.84
CA LEU A 196 8.99 25.66 17.14
C LEU A 196 10.23 25.84 18.03
N LYS A 197 11.40 25.53 17.49
CA LYS A 197 12.67 25.92 18.12
C LYS A 197 12.75 27.45 18.13
N LYS A 198 12.95 28.04 19.31
CA LYS A 198 13.30 29.46 19.42
C LYS A 198 14.73 29.65 18.88
N GLY A 199 14.85 30.07 17.61
CA GLY A 199 16.08 30.36 16.84
C GLY A 199 16.30 29.35 15.70
N ASN A 200 15.96 29.63 14.43
CA ASN A 200 16.59 30.62 13.54
C ASN A 200 15.57 31.50 12.77
N VAL A 201 14.76 32.34 13.44
CA VAL A 201 13.90 33.34 12.75
C VAL A 201 14.45 34.77 12.89
N THR A 202 15.69 34.95 13.36
CA THR A 202 16.27 36.29 13.53
C THR A 202 17.76 36.33 13.18
N LYS A 203 18.10 36.01 11.93
CA LYS A 203 19.26 36.60 11.20
C LYS A 203 19.06 36.67 9.68
N ASP A 204 18.23 35.82 9.07
CA ASP A 204 18.04 35.82 7.60
C ASP A 204 16.94 36.78 7.09
N ALA A 205 16.18 37.43 7.98
CA ALA A 205 15.14 38.40 7.58
C ALA A 205 15.67 39.83 7.32
N LEU A 206 17.00 40.04 7.28
CA LEU A 206 17.62 41.34 6.97
C LEU A 206 18.73 41.23 5.91
N GLN A 207 18.70 40.22 5.04
CA GLN A 207 19.47 40.23 3.79
C GLN A 207 18.52 40.01 2.62
N ASN A 208 18.17 41.14 2.00
CA ASN A 208 17.79 41.32 0.60
C ASN A 208 16.63 40.44 0.09
N ASP A 209 15.42 40.96 0.22
CA ASP A 209 14.35 40.72 -0.76
C ASP A 209 14.76 41.31 -2.12
N GLU A 210 15.64 40.60 -2.84
CA GLU A 210 15.94 40.83 -4.26
C GLU A 210 15.03 40.00 -5.19
N PHE A 211 13.97 39.40 -4.66
CA PHE A 211 13.00 38.63 -5.46
C PHE A 211 11.55 39.16 -5.36
N ALA A 212 11.38 40.37 -4.83
CA ALA A 212 10.10 41.09 -4.86
C ALA A 212 10.04 42.16 -5.97
N GLU A 213 10.80 41.99 -7.07
CA GLU A 213 10.51 42.72 -8.30
C GLU A 213 9.33 42.06 -9.02
N ASN A 214 8.15 42.56 -8.64
CA ASN A 214 6.97 42.79 -9.48
C ASN A 214 7.02 42.19 -10.88
N ILE A 215 6.28 41.09 -11.10
CA ILE A 215 5.62 40.89 -12.39
C ILE A 215 4.45 41.88 -12.39
N CYS A 216 4.61 43.01 -13.06
CA CYS A 216 3.54 43.98 -13.23
C CYS A 216 2.51 43.39 -14.21
N LEU A 217 1.23 43.46 -13.87
CA LEU A 217 0.12 43.01 -14.74
C LEU A 217 0.13 43.69 -16.12
N GLU A 218 0.81 44.83 -16.23
CA GLU A 218 0.98 45.61 -17.45
C GLU A 218 1.89 44.91 -18.49
N ASP A 219 2.84 44.08 -18.04
CA ASP A 219 3.76 43.35 -18.94
C ASP A 219 3.10 42.13 -19.61
N ILE A 220 2.17 41.48 -18.91
CA ILE A 220 1.36 40.38 -19.45
C ILE A 220 0.41 40.91 -20.52
N GLN A 221 -0.14 42.11 -20.31
CA GLN A 221 -1.12 42.71 -21.20
C GLN A 221 -0.49 43.18 -22.53
N ASN A 222 0.77 43.61 -22.50
CA ASN A 222 1.52 43.96 -23.71
C ASN A 222 1.85 42.72 -24.58
N LEU A 223 2.15 41.58 -23.96
CA LEU A 223 2.42 40.32 -24.67
C LEU A 223 1.17 39.73 -25.36
N GLU A 224 -0.02 39.89 -24.78
CA GLU A 224 -1.27 39.47 -25.44
C GLU A 224 -1.60 40.29 -26.69
N THR A 225 -1.24 41.58 -26.71
CA THR A 225 -1.39 42.45 -27.89
C THR A 225 -0.39 42.16 -29.01
N GLU A 226 0.82 41.70 -28.70
CA GLU A 226 1.80 41.32 -29.73
C GLU A 226 1.41 40.00 -30.42
N ILE A 227 0.86 39.03 -29.68
CA ILE A 227 0.43 37.73 -30.24
C ILE A 227 -0.77 37.87 -31.20
N GLN A 228 -1.64 38.88 -31.01
CA GLN A 228 -2.75 39.16 -31.93
C GLN A 228 -2.33 39.91 -33.22
N SER A 229 -1.08 40.39 -33.30
CA SER A 229 -0.55 41.10 -34.47
C SER A 229 0.25 40.23 -35.45
N GLU A 230 0.56 38.98 -35.08
CA GLU A 230 1.33 38.02 -35.89
C GLU A 230 0.50 36.86 -36.48
N GLU A 231 -0.83 36.96 -36.56
CA GLU A 231 -1.63 36.06 -37.40
C GLU A 231 -1.72 36.61 -38.85
N PRO A 232 -1.05 35.99 -39.85
CA PRO A 232 -1.30 36.31 -41.25
C PRO A 232 -2.65 35.76 -41.71
N LYS A 233 -3.37 36.58 -42.49
CA LYS A 233 -4.52 36.18 -43.32
C LYS A 233 -4.18 35.05 -44.28
#